data_AF-X5NZT7-F1
#
_entry.id   AF-X5NZT7-F1
#
_cell.length_a   1.000
_cell.length_b   1.000
_cell.length_c   1.000
_cell.angle_alpha   90.00
_cell.angle_beta   90.00
_cell.angle_gamma   90.00
#
_symmetry.space_group_name_H-M   'P 1'
#
loop_
_entity.id
_entity.type
_entity.pdbx_description
1 polymer ?
#
loop_
_entity_poly.entity_id
_entity_poly.type
_entity_poly.pdbx_seq_one_letter_code
_entity_poly.pdbx_strand_id
1 'polypeptide(L)' 'MSASAADLIKDLPEGAMLLADKGYDANALRTAITDQNTWANIPPKAYRKAPICFSPSYTKPVT' A
#
# COMPACT_ATOMS: atom_id res chain seq x y z
N MET A 1 -22.48 -3.90 -4.58
CA MET A 1 -21.33 -4.83 -4.54
C MET A 1 -20.13 -4.04 -4.06
N SER A 2 -19.48 -4.45 -2.98
CA SER A 2 -18.23 -3.83 -2.51
C SER A 2 -17.05 -4.44 -3.28
N ALA A 3 -16.23 -3.61 -3.92
CA ALA A 3 -14.96 -4.06 -4.50
C ALA A 3 -13.97 -4.35 -3.37
N SER A 4 -13.18 -5.43 -3.49
CA SER A 4 -12.09 -5.70 -2.55
C SER A 4 -10.91 -4.78 -2.82
N ALA A 5 -10.01 -4.60 -1.85
CA ALA A 5 -8.77 -3.85 -2.07
C ALA A 5 -7.93 -4.45 -3.22
N ALA A 6 -7.95 -5.77 -3.40
CA ALA A 6 -7.25 -6.43 -4.50
C ALA A 6 -7.86 -6.11 -5.87
N ASP A 7 -9.17 -5.90 -5.95
CA ASP A 7 -9.83 -5.51 -7.19
C ASP A 7 -9.47 -4.09 -7.58
N LEU A 8 -9.43 -3.18 -6.59
CA LEU A 8 -9.01 -1.79 -6.83
C LEU A 8 -7.54 -1.66 -7.24
N ILE A 9 -6.68 -2.57 -6.77
CA ILE A 9 -5.28 -2.57 -7.18
C ILE A 9 -5.16 -2.86 -8.67
N LYS A 10 -5.93 -3.82 -9.24
CA LYS A 10 -5.89 -4.18 -10.67
C LYS A 10 -6.13 -3.02 -11.63
N ASP A 11 -6.80 -1.98 -11.16
CA ASP A 11 -7.12 -0.79 -11.95
C ASP A 11 -6.06 0.31 -11.80
N LEU A 12 -4.99 0.08 -11.00
CA LEU A 12 -3.89 1.03 -10.87
C LEU A 12 -3.08 1.08 -12.17
N PRO A 13 -2.73 2.28 -12.66
CA PRO A 13 -1.81 2.40 -13.78
C PRO A 13 -0.42 1.91 -13.38
N GLU A 14 0.31 1.36 -14.34
CA GLU A 14 1.71 0.96 -14.15
C GLU A 14 2.55 2.13 -13.61
N GLY A 15 3.41 1.86 -12.63
CA GLY A 15 4.22 2.89 -11.97
C GLY A 15 3.43 3.83 -11.05
N ALA A 16 2.14 3.58 -10.78
CA ALA A 16 1.41 4.34 -9.78
C ALA A 16 1.97 4.11 -8.36
N MET A 17 1.76 5.08 -7.48
CA MET A 17 2.03 4.94 -6.06
C MET A 17 0.70 4.94 -5.27
N LEU A 18 0.39 3.81 -4.66
CA LEU A 18 -0.76 3.67 -3.77
C LEU A 18 -0.46 4.31 -2.41
N LEU A 19 -1.30 5.27 -2.02
CA LEU A 19 -1.34 5.81 -0.66
C LEU A 19 -2.46 5.10 0.11
N ALA A 20 -2.13 4.49 1.25
CA ALA A 20 -3.15 3.88 2.10
C ALA A 20 -2.77 3.97 3.59
N ASP A 21 -3.77 3.80 4.44
CA ASP A 21 -3.60 3.80 5.89
C ASP A 21 -2.82 2.57 6.39
N LYS A 22 -2.21 2.70 7.57
CA LYS A 22 -1.48 1.64 8.27
C LYS A 22 -2.28 0.34 8.45
N GLY A 23 -3.60 0.41 8.54
CA GLY A 23 -4.48 -0.77 8.62
C GLY A 23 -4.31 -1.74 7.44
N TYR A 24 -4.04 -1.20 6.24
CA TYR A 24 -3.85 -1.93 4.98
C TYR A 24 -2.48 -2.60 4.84
N ASP A 25 -1.66 -2.48 5.87
CA ASP A 25 -0.31 -2.98 5.86
C ASP A 25 -0.26 -4.51 6.04
N ALA A 26 -0.51 -5.22 4.94
CA ALA A 26 -0.55 -6.68 4.86
C ALA A 26 0.37 -7.19 3.75
N ASN A 27 1.00 -8.34 3.96
CA ASN A 27 1.92 -8.92 2.97
C ASN A 27 1.20 -9.19 1.64
N ALA A 28 0.00 -9.78 1.69
CA ALA A 28 -0.79 -10.05 0.49
C ALA A 28 -1.07 -8.79 -0.35
N LEU A 29 -1.36 -7.66 0.32
CA LEU A 29 -1.59 -6.39 -0.37
C LEU A 29 -0.31 -5.86 -1.02
N ARG A 30 0.83 -5.90 -0.30
CA ARG A 30 2.11 -5.46 -0.83
C ARG A 30 2.59 -6.30 -2.01
N THR A 31 2.38 -7.61 -1.96
CA THR A 31 2.65 -8.51 -3.08
C THR A 31 1.80 -8.13 -4.29
N ALA A 32 0.48 -7.99 -4.11
CA ALA A 32 -0.42 -7.61 -5.20
C ALA A 32 -0.06 -6.27 -5.88
N ILE A 33 0.38 -5.28 -5.10
CA ILE A 33 0.85 -3.98 -5.63
C ILE A 33 2.14 -4.17 -6.44
N THR A 34 3.09 -4.93 -5.91
CA THR A 34 4.39 -5.18 -6.56
C THR A 34 4.23 -5.97 -7.85
N ASP A 35 3.35 -6.97 -7.87
CA ASP A 35 3.06 -7.81 -9.05
C ASP A 35 2.50 -6.99 -10.22
N GLN A 36 1.90 -5.83 -9.93
CA GLN A 36 1.38 -4.90 -10.92
C GLN A 36 2.36 -3.80 -11.32
N ASN A 37 3.63 -3.92 -10.91
CA ASN A 37 4.67 -2.92 -11.16
C ASN A 37 4.28 -1.53 -10.63
N THR A 38 3.64 -1.50 -9.46
CA THR A 38 3.24 -0.28 -8.73
C THR A 38 3.93 -0.21 -7.35
N TRP A 39 3.85 0.94 -6.69
CA TRP A 39 4.52 1.20 -5.41
C TRP A 39 3.53 1.42 -4.27
N ALA A 40 3.89 1.01 -3.05
CA ALA A 40 3.05 1.15 -1.86
C ALA A 40 3.67 2.13 -0.85
N ASN A 41 3.13 3.34 -0.74
CA ASN A 41 3.46 4.26 0.36
C ASN A 41 2.47 4.10 1.52
N ILE A 42 2.56 2.94 2.17
CA ILE A 42 1.71 2.57 3.31
C ILE A 42 2.59 2.55 4.57
N PRO A 43 2.19 3.20 5.68
CA PRO A 43 2.94 3.16 6.93
C PRO A 43 3.13 1.71 7.41
N PRO A 44 4.34 1.31 7.85
CA PRO A 44 4.56 -0.04 8.34
C PRO A 44 3.89 -0.28 9.70
N LYS A 45 3.33 -1.46 9.90
CA LYS A 45 2.94 -1.98 11.22
C LYS A 45 4.17 -2.22 12.07
N ALA A 46 4.01 -2.04 13.39
CA ALA A 46 5.10 -2.13 14.36
C ALA A 46 5.82 -3.49 14.35
N TYR A 47 5.11 -4.56 13.98
CA TYR A 47 5.67 -5.91 13.90
C TYR A 47 6.27 -6.26 12.52
N ARG A 48 6.28 -5.33 11.55
CA ARG A 48 6.93 -5.59 10.26
C ARG A 48 8.44 -5.74 10.48
N LYS A 49 8.97 -6.87 10.01
CA LYS A 49 10.41 -7.18 10.05
C LYS A 49 11.16 -6.74 8.80
N ALA A 50 10.52 -6.78 7.63
CA ALA A 50 11.16 -6.41 6.38
C ALA A 50 11.20 -4.88 6.20
N PRO A 51 12.33 -4.29 5.77
CA PRO A 51 12.35 -2.87 5.42
C PRO A 51 11.43 -2.61 4.23
N ILE A 52 10.82 -1.43 4.19
CA ILE A 52 9.91 -1.00 3.12
C ILE A 52 10.21 0.44 2.70
N CYS A 53 9.91 0.77 1.45
CA CYS A 53 9.91 2.14 0.97
C CYS A 53 8.65 2.85 1.47
N PHE A 54 8.81 3.79 2.41
CA PHE A 54 7.74 4.64 2.93
C PHE A 54 8.27 6.05 3.19
N SER A 55 7.51 7.06 2.78
CA SER A 55 7.75 8.46 3.10
C SER A 55 6.55 9.06 3.85
N PRO A 56 6.76 9.63 5.05
CA PRO A 56 5.71 10.31 5.82
C PRO A 56 5.15 11.55 5.13
N SER A 57 5.88 12.17 4.20
CA SER A 57 5.50 13.44 3.57
C SER A 57 4.17 13.39 2.80
N TYR A 58 3.78 12.20 2.35
CA TYR A 58 2.57 11.99 1.55
C TYR A 58 1.37 11.54 2.39
N THR A 59 1.57 11.24 3.68
CA THR A 59 0.49 10.85 4.60
C THR A 59 0.29 11.96 5.62
N LYS A 60 -0.91 12.57 5.65
CA LYS A 60 -1.26 13.53 6.71
C LYS A 60 -1.24 12.79 8.06
N PRO A 61 -0.65 13.36 9.12
CA PRO A 61 -0.76 12.78 10.45
C PRO A 61 -2.24 12.70 10.84
N VAL A 62 -2.67 11.54 11.32
CA VAL A 62 -3.95 11.39 12.01
C VAL A 62 -3.73 11.97 13.41
N THR A 63 -4.21 13.20 13.63
CA THR A 63 -4.25 13.85 14.94
C THR A 63 -5.50 13.38 15.70
#